data_AF-A0A1I5F212-F1
#
_entry.id   AF-A0A1I5F212-F1
#
_cell.length_a   1.000
_cell.length_b   1.000
_cell.length_c   1.000
_cell.angle_alpha   90.00
_cell.angle_beta   90.00
_cell.angle_gamma   90.00
#
_symmetry.space_group_name_H-M   'P 1'
#
loop_
_entity.id
_entity.type
_entity.pdbx_description
1 polymer ?
#
loop_
_entity_poly.entity_id
_entity_poly.type
_entity_poly.pdbx_seq_one_letter_code
_entity_poly.pdbx_strand_id
1 'polypeptide(L)'
;MSKKKTALPLDDTPSVVLLGNGERMKRDRAEALGYTIVGETPKGSAPNTALDAFNRWKSQVSCLPEAQERPAALAELLSTHNQTTLDVGKARAFLRGLPVEEVETTEDNMTTKDDPRAARRAEIAGSMQAFNHSRGWTKPQTVALKPTPAVSTVEPDKLKRLAEIRFNALQMNGHGHTQEAKKLKCALDAHATTGAPLSRLLAQLEVDTSKVVHTT
;
A
#
# COMPACT_ATOMS: atom_id res chain seq x y z
N MET A 1 -37.74 1.00 -4.93
CA MET A 1 -36.29 1.00 -5.21
C MET A 1 -35.85 -0.44 -5.46
N SER A 2 -35.65 -0.82 -6.71
CA SER A 2 -35.23 -2.19 -7.06
C SER A 2 -33.75 -2.37 -6.71
N LYS A 3 -33.44 -3.30 -5.80
CA LYS A 3 -32.07 -3.62 -5.39
C LYS A 3 -31.30 -4.13 -6.63
N LYS A 4 -30.16 -3.51 -6.96
CA LYS A 4 -29.29 -3.99 -8.04
C LYS A 4 -28.83 -5.41 -7.72
N LYS A 5 -29.00 -6.32 -8.68
CA LYS A 5 -28.60 -7.72 -8.57
C LYS A 5 -27.08 -7.80 -8.74
N THR A 6 -26.35 -8.19 -7.70
CA THR A 6 -24.89 -8.31 -7.73
C THR A 6 -24.45 -9.77 -7.61
N ALA A 7 -23.34 -10.11 -8.27
CA ALA A 7 -22.70 -11.41 -8.20
C ALA A 7 -21.18 -11.23 -7.96
N LEU A 8 -20.56 -12.16 -7.24
CA LEU A 8 -19.14 -12.14 -6.89
C LEU A 8 -18.40 -13.26 -7.63
N PRO A 9 -17.29 -13.02 -8.35
CA PRO A 9 -16.52 -14.09 -8.96
C PRO A 9 -15.84 -14.97 -7.89
N LEU A 10 -15.75 -16.28 -8.12
CA LEU A 10 -14.92 -17.19 -7.32
C LEU A 10 -13.51 -17.29 -7.92
N ASP A 11 -12.48 -17.04 -7.12
CA ASP A 11 -11.08 -16.93 -7.58
C ASP A 11 -10.54 -18.23 -8.20
N ASP A 12 -10.98 -19.40 -7.72
CA ASP A 12 -10.50 -20.70 -8.21
C ASP A 12 -11.24 -21.21 -9.46
N THR A 13 -12.36 -20.57 -9.83
CA THR A 13 -13.13 -20.92 -11.02
C THR A 13 -13.69 -19.66 -11.67
N PRO A 14 -12.97 -19.02 -12.61
CA PRO A 14 -13.41 -17.76 -13.23
C PRO A 14 -14.74 -17.90 -13.98
N SER A 15 -15.19 -19.13 -14.29
CA SER A 15 -16.49 -19.40 -14.91
C SER A 15 -17.69 -19.40 -13.96
N VAL A 16 -17.47 -19.30 -12.63
CA VAL A 16 -18.53 -19.41 -11.62
C VAL A 16 -18.56 -18.15 -10.77
N VAL A 17 -19.78 -17.61 -10.59
CA VAL A 17 -20.06 -16.47 -9.74
C VAL A 17 -21.00 -16.89 -8.60
N LEU A 18 -20.83 -16.26 -7.44
CA LEU A 18 -21.67 -16.39 -6.27
C LEU A 18 -22.71 -15.27 -6.27
N LEU A 19 -23.98 -15.63 -6.25
CA LEU A 19 -25.09 -14.69 -6.19
C LEU A 19 -25.28 -14.16 -4.75
N GLY A 20 -26.00 -13.04 -4.59
CA GLY A 20 -26.29 -12.47 -3.27
C GLY A 20 -27.10 -13.37 -2.32
N ASN A 21 -27.68 -14.48 -2.81
CA ASN A 21 -28.35 -15.51 -2.02
C ASN A 21 -27.41 -16.68 -1.60
N GLY A 22 -26.12 -16.62 -1.96
CA GLY A 22 -25.14 -17.68 -1.70
C GLY A 22 -25.13 -18.82 -2.72
N GLU A 23 -25.93 -18.75 -3.77
CA GLU A 23 -25.99 -19.77 -4.82
C GLU A 23 -24.84 -19.57 -5.83
N ARG A 24 -24.26 -20.69 -6.30
CA ARG A 24 -23.20 -20.70 -7.32
C ARG A 24 -23.83 -20.84 -8.71
N MET A 25 -23.52 -19.92 -9.61
CA MET A 25 -24.04 -19.92 -10.98
C MET A 25 -22.91 -19.68 -11.99
N LYS A 26 -23.04 -20.23 -13.20
CA LYS A 26 -22.12 -19.91 -14.29
C LYS A 26 -22.20 -18.42 -14.65
N ARG A 27 -21.05 -17.80 -14.90
CA ARG A 27 -20.91 -16.37 -15.26
C ARG A 27 -21.88 -15.95 -16.38
N ASP A 28 -21.87 -16.66 -17.50
CA ASP A 28 -22.72 -16.34 -18.67
C ASP A 28 -24.22 -16.35 -18.34
N ARG A 29 -24.63 -17.24 -17.43
CA ARG A 29 -26.02 -17.35 -16.99
C ARG A 29 -26.40 -16.22 -16.03
N ALA A 30 -25.47 -15.78 -15.19
CA ALA A 30 -25.68 -14.63 -14.31
C ALA A 30 -25.76 -13.31 -15.11
N GLU A 31 -24.91 -13.15 -16.13
CA GLU A 31 -24.97 -12.02 -17.06
C GLU A 31 -26.30 -11.98 -17.83
N ALA A 32 -26.75 -13.14 -18.36
CA ALA A 32 -28.04 -13.25 -19.06
C ALA A 32 -29.25 -12.94 -18.15
N LEU A 33 -29.13 -13.15 -16.83
CA LEU A 33 -30.15 -12.82 -15.83
C LEU A 33 -30.04 -11.37 -15.30
N GLY A 34 -29.10 -10.58 -15.83
CA GLY A 34 -28.90 -9.17 -15.50
C GLY A 34 -28.18 -8.92 -14.18
N TYR A 35 -27.35 -9.86 -13.71
CA TYR A 35 -26.49 -9.63 -12.53
C TYR A 35 -25.24 -8.82 -12.91
N THR A 36 -24.91 -7.82 -12.10
CA THR A 36 -23.66 -7.07 -12.21
C THR A 36 -22.57 -7.79 -11.42
N ILE A 37 -21.48 -8.19 -12.07
CA ILE A 37 -20.36 -8.88 -11.43
C ILE A 37 -19.47 -7.85 -10.76
N VAL A 38 -19.26 -8.00 -9.45
CA VAL A 38 -18.45 -7.08 -8.64
C VAL A 38 -16.97 -7.30 -8.97
N GLY A 39 -16.26 -6.21 -9.28
CA GLY A 39 -14.84 -6.24 -9.66
C GLY A 39 -14.58 -6.21 -11.16
N GLU A 40 -15.60 -6.43 -11.99
CA GLU A 40 -15.51 -6.17 -13.43
C GLU A 40 -16.03 -4.76 -13.72
N THR A 41 -15.17 -3.92 -14.29
CA THR A 41 -15.62 -2.70 -14.96
C THR A 41 -16.63 -3.10 -16.03
N PRO A 42 -17.81 -2.45 -16.09
CA PRO A 42 -18.81 -2.82 -17.08
C PRO A 42 -18.18 -2.73 -18.47
N LYS A 43 -18.18 -3.86 -19.21
CA LYS A 43 -17.87 -3.90 -20.65
C LYS A 43 -18.88 -3.00 -21.35
N GLY A 44 -18.53 -1.72 -21.50
CA GLY A 44 -19.44 -0.69 -21.98
C GLY A 44 -19.34 0.66 -21.29
N SER A 45 -18.53 0.83 -20.23
CA SER A 45 -18.18 2.19 -19.79
C SER A 45 -17.33 2.83 -20.89
N ALA A 46 -17.91 3.84 -21.55
CA ALA A 46 -17.20 4.64 -22.54
C ALA A 46 -15.85 5.09 -21.96
N PRO A 47 -14.77 5.04 -22.75
CA PRO A 47 -13.46 5.51 -22.31
C PRO A 47 -13.61 6.94 -21.83
N ASN A 48 -13.09 7.22 -20.65
CA ASN A 48 -12.98 8.60 -20.18
C ASN A 48 -11.80 9.17 -20.98
N THR A 49 -12.09 9.58 -22.22
CA THR A 49 -11.12 9.76 -23.31
C THR A 49 -9.94 10.63 -22.91
N ALA A 50 -10.15 11.63 -22.06
CA ALA A 50 -9.10 12.51 -21.56
C ALA A 50 -8.14 11.83 -20.57
N LEU A 51 -8.65 11.04 -19.62
CA LEU A 51 -7.80 10.35 -18.63
C LEU A 51 -7.06 9.17 -19.28
N ASP A 52 -7.74 8.45 -20.17
CA ASP A 52 -7.15 7.35 -20.93
C ASP A 52 -6.06 7.86 -21.89
N ALA A 53 -6.31 8.98 -22.58
CA ALA A 53 -5.31 9.63 -23.43
C ALA A 53 -4.10 10.11 -22.62
N PHE A 54 -4.34 10.71 -21.45
CA PHE A 54 -3.28 11.14 -20.55
C PHE A 54 -2.41 9.95 -20.10
N ASN A 55 -3.03 8.86 -19.63
CA ASN A 55 -2.29 7.68 -19.17
C ASN A 55 -1.49 7.01 -20.31
N ARG A 56 -2.05 6.98 -21.53
CA ARG A 56 -1.34 6.47 -22.72
C ARG A 56 -0.17 7.35 -23.11
N TRP A 57 -0.32 8.66 -23.06
CA TRP A 57 0.78 9.58 -23.34
C TRP A 57 1.86 9.46 -22.27
N LYS A 58 1.49 9.40 -20.99
CA LYS A 58 2.44 9.18 -19.88
C LYS A 58 3.26 7.91 -20.09
N SER A 59 2.59 6.81 -20.44
CA SER A 59 3.28 5.54 -20.68
C SER A 59 4.25 5.62 -21.87
N GLN A 60 3.84 6.28 -22.96
CA GLN A 60 4.69 6.48 -24.13
C GLN A 60 5.94 7.31 -23.81
N VAL A 61 5.81 8.38 -23.03
CA VAL A 61 6.95 9.22 -22.63
C VAL A 61 7.87 8.49 -21.64
N SER A 62 7.32 7.74 -20.68
CA SER A 62 8.13 6.97 -19.72
C SER A 62 8.92 5.81 -20.35
N CYS A 63 8.46 5.29 -21.50
CA CYS A 63 9.15 4.23 -22.23
C CYS A 63 10.27 4.75 -23.16
N LEU A 64 10.51 6.07 -23.21
CA LEU A 64 11.58 6.65 -24.01
C LEU A 64 12.95 6.34 -23.37
N PRO A 65 13.99 6.01 -24.17
CA PRO A 65 15.33 5.80 -23.64
C PRO A 65 15.89 7.06 -22.96
N GLU A 66 15.60 8.24 -23.50
CA GLU A 66 16.03 9.51 -22.92
C GLU A 66 15.40 9.80 -21.54
N ALA A 67 14.24 9.20 -21.27
CA ALA A 67 13.53 9.31 -20.00
C ALA A 67 14.18 8.45 -18.90
N GLN A 68 14.81 7.32 -19.27
CA GLN A 68 15.52 6.45 -18.33
C GLN A 68 16.80 7.10 -17.80
N GLU A 69 17.46 7.89 -18.64
CA GLU A 69 18.67 8.64 -18.30
C GLU A 69 18.41 9.89 -17.46
N ARG A 70 17.14 10.33 -17.35
CA ARG A 70 16.75 11.62 -16.75
C ARG A 70 15.45 11.52 -15.95
N PRO A 71 15.44 10.71 -14.87
CA PRO A 71 14.23 10.48 -14.09
C PRO A 71 13.67 11.74 -13.44
N ALA A 72 14.50 12.70 -13.01
CA ALA A 72 14.01 13.93 -12.40
C ALA A 72 13.33 14.85 -13.43
N ALA A 73 13.96 15.03 -14.60
CA ALA A 73 13.34 15.79 -15.70
C ALA A 73 12.05 15.14 -16.20
N LEU A 74 11.98 13.80 -16.24
CA LEU A 74 10.76 13.07 -16.58
C LEU A 74 9.64 13.34 -15.56
N ALA A 75 9.95 13.32 -14.26
CA ALA A 75 8.95 13.56 -13.22
C ALA A 75 8.32 14.95 -13.33
N GLU A 76 9.14 15.98 -13.55
CA GLU A 76 8.68 17.37 -13.78
C GLU A 76 7.84 17.49 -15.05
N LEU A 77 8.25 16.82 -16.14
CA LEU A 77 7.50 16.83 -17.39
C LEU A 77 6.12 16.17 -17.23
N LEU A 78 6.04 15.06 -16.50
CA LEU A 78 4.78 14.32 -16.27
C LEU A 78 3.85 15.00 -15.26
N SER A 79 4.35 15.96 -14.47
CA SER A 79 3.55 16.74 -13.51
C SER A 79 2.99 18.02 -14.15
N THR A 80 3.73 18.63 -15.08
CA THR A 80 3.40 19.92 -15.70
C THR A 80 2.70 19.81 -17.06
N HIS A 81 2.93 18.72 -17.80
CA HIS A 81 2.47 18.58 -19.17
C HIS A 81 1.52 17.40 -19.39
N ASN A 82 0.82 17.46 -20.53
CA ASN A 82 -0.09 16.44 -21.03
C ASN A 82 0.01 16.36 -22.57
N GLN A 83 -0.68 15.39 -23.17
CA GLN A 83 -0.63 15.17 -24.62
C GLN A 83 -1.03 16.40 -25.46
N THR A 84 -1.93 17.24 -24.97
CA THR A 84 -2.41 18.41 -25.72
C THR A 84 -1.42 19.58 -25.68
N THR A 85 -0.63 19.69 -24.62
CA THR A 85 0.39 20.75 -24.44
C THR A 85 1.75 20.34 -24.97
N LEU A 86 2.12 19.06 -24.86
CA LEU A 86 3.42 18.53 -25.25
C LEU A 86 3.27 17.15 -25.89
N ASP A 87 3.40 17.09 -27.22
CA ASP A 87 3.41 15.81 -27.94
C ASP A 87 4.67 14.98 -27.60
N VAL A 88 4.59 13.66 -27.79
CA VAL A 88 5.68 12.71 -27.49
C VAL A 88 6.98 13.09 -28.19
N GLY A 89 6.91 13.58 -29.44
CA GLY A 89 8.09 14.04 -30.18
C GLY A 89 8.78 15.24 -29.53
N LYS A 90 7.99 16.18 -28.98
CA LYS A 90 8.51 17.35 -28.26
C LYS A 90 9.04 16.96 -26.88
N ALA A 91 8.38 16.03 -26.19
CA ALA A 91 8.87 15.47 -24.93
C ALA A 91 10.24 14.79 -25.10
N ARG A 92 10.41 14.01 -26.16
CA ARG A 92 11.71 13.41 -26.51
C ARG A 92 12.77 14.47 -26.77
N ALA A 93 12.46 15.49 -27.57
CA ALA A 93 13.40 16.58 -27.88
C ALA A 93 13.81 17.36 -26.62
N PHE A 94 12.86 17.60 -25.71
CA PHE A 94 13.12 18.23 -24.42
C PHE A 94 14.08 17.40 -23.56
N LEU A 95 13.80 16.10 -23.39
CA LEU A 95 14.65 15.21 -22.60
C LEU A 95 16.06 15.10 -23.21
N ARG A 96 16.19 15.02 -24.54
CA ARG A 96 17.49 14.98 -25.21
C ARG A 96 18.31 16.27 -25.06
N GLY A 97 17.64 17.41 -24.90
CA GLY A 97 18.28 18.71 -24.71
C GLY A 97 18.90 18.90 -23.32
N LEU A 98 18.61 18.00 -22.38
CA LEU A 98 19.12 18.05 -21.01
C LEU A 98 20.38 17.18 -20.86
N PRO A 99 21.31 17.55 -19.96
CA PRO A 99 22.42 16.67 -19.60
C PRO A 99 21.89 15.35 -19.03
N VAL A 100 22.64 14.26 -19.23
CA VAL A 100 22.34 12.98 -18.57
C VAL A 100 22.48 13.18 -17.08
N GLU A 101 21.49 12.72 -16.31
CA GLU A 101 21.58 12.78 -14.86
C GLU A 101 22.58 11.71 -14.43
N GLU A 102 23.76 12.14 -13.98
CA GLU A 102 24.65 11.25 -13.23
C GLU A 102 23.89 10.89 -11.96
N VAL A 103 23.62 9.60 -11.79
CA VAL A 103 23.16 9.08 -10.52
C VAL A 103 24.29 9.36 -9.56
N GLU A 104 24.19 10.44 -8.77
CA GLU A 104 24.89 10.54 -7.50
C GLU A 104 24.46 9.27 -6.76
N THR A 105 25.27 8.24 -6.86
CA THR A 105 25.26 7.13 -5.94
C THR A 105 25.54 7.79 -4.61
N THR A 106 24.48 8.15 -3.89
CA THR A 106 24.52 8.37 -2.46
C THR A 106 25.18 7.12 -1.93
N GLU A 107 26.48 7.23 -1.64
CA GLU A 107 27.23 6.17 -1.00
C GLU A 107 26.55 5.95 0.35
N ASP A 108 25.60 5.04 0.40
CA ASP A 108 24.99 4.47 1.62
C ASP A 108 26.01 3.59 2.37
N ASN A 109 27.30 3.91 2.24
CA ASN A 109 28.39 3.25 2.93
C ASN A 109 28.93 4.17 4.02
N MET A 110 29.19 3.57 5.18
CA MET A 110 29.84 4.13 6.37
C MET A 110 28.90 4.74 7.43
N THR A 111 28.02 3.93 8.00
CA THR A 111 27.72 4.04 9.44
C THR A 111 28.61 3.10 10.25
N THR A 112 29.93 3.29 10.16
CA THR A 112 30.85 2.76 11.17
C THR A 112 30.71 3.61 12.44
N LYS A 113 30.62 2.94 13.59
CA LYS A 113 30.25 3.46 14.91
C LYS A 113 31.09 4.64 15.47
N ASP A 114 32.12 5.09 14.78
CA ASP A 114 33.08 6.10 15.25
C ASP A 114 33.14 7.34 14.33
N ASP A 115 32.04 7.71 13.68
CA ASP A 115 32.01 8.92 12.83
C ASP A 115 31.80 10.19 13.68
N PRO A 116 32.75 11.16 13.71
CA PRO A 116 32.61 12.41 14.46
C PRO A 116 31.37 13.23 14.04
N ARG A 117 30.84 12.99 12.83
CA ARG A 117 29.58 13.60 12.38
C ARG A 117 28.36 13.05 13.13
N ALA A 118 28.36 11.77 13.49
CA ALA A 118 27.28 11.16 14.27
C ALA A 118 27.27 11.70 15.71
N ALA A 119 28.45 11.83 16.33
CA ALA A 119 28.59 12.45 17.64
C ALA A 119 28.06 13.89 17.64
N ARG A 120 28.44 14.69 16.64
CA ARG A 120 27.97 16.07 16.50
C ARG A 120 26.47 16.19 16.25
N ARG A 121 25.88 15.26 15.49
CA ARG A 121 24.41 15.22 15.31
C ARG A 121 23.68 14.85 16.60
N ALA A 122 24.22 13.92 17.40
CA ALA A 122 23.66 13.55 18.68
C ALA A 122 23.71 14.71 19.69
N GLU A 123 24.81 15.48 19.70
CA GLU A 123 24.94 16.69 20.51
C GLU A 123 23.89 17.74 20.12
N ILE A 124 23.74 18.04 18.82
CA ILE A 124 22.74 19.00 18.32
C ILE A 124 21.32 18.54 18.68
N ALA A 125 21.02 17.25 18.52
CA ALA A 125 19.73 16.69 18.89
C ALA A 125 19.46 16.83 20.40
N GLY A 126 20.48 16.57 21.24
CA GLY A 126 20.42 16.75 22.68
C GLY A 126 20.19 18.21 23.09
N SER A 127 20.94 19.16 22.50
CA SER A 127 20.75 20.59 22.75
C SER A 127 19.35 21.07 22.34
N MET A 128 18.84 20.61 21.21
CA MET A 128 17.51 20.97 20.72
C MET A 128 16.41 20.39 21.62
N GLN A 129 16.58 19.16 22.11
CA GLN A 129 15.64 18.53 23.05
C GLN A 129 15.64 19.26 24.40
N ALA A 130 16.81 19.63 24.94
CA ALA A 130 16.92 20.40 26.18
C ALA A 130 16.31 21.80 26.06
N PHE A 131 16.50 22.47 24.92
CA PHE A 131 15.88 23.75 24.63
C PHE A 131 14.34 23.64 24.54
N ASN A 132 13.83 22.62 23.84
CA ASN A 132 12.39 22.37 23.73
C ASN A 132 11.75 22.03 25.08
N HIS A 133 12.45 21.27 25.92
CA HIS A 133 12.02 20.94 27.28
C HIS A 133 11.97 22.18 28.17
N SER A 134 13.00 23.03 28.16
CA SER A 134 13.03 24.25 28.98
C SER A 134 11.98 25.29 28.57
N ARG A 135 11.53 25.27 27.32
CA ARG A 135 10.49 26.18 26.82
C ARG A 135 9.06 25.60 26.85
N GLY A 136 8.88 24.38 27.35
CA GLY A 136 7.55 23.72 27.43
C GLY A 136 6.97 23.29 26.09
N TRP A 137 7.77 23.20 25.02
CA TRP A 137 7.35 22.76 23.68
C TRP A 137 7.42 21.24 23.51
N THR A 138 7.33 20.50 24.60
CA THR A 138 7.20 19.05 24.53
C THR A 138 5.83 18.71 23.95
N LYS A 139 5.78 18.55 22.62
CA LYS A 139 4.80 17.63 22.03
C LYS A 139 4.93 16.30 22.79
N PRO A 140 3.83 15.60 23.08
CA PRO A 140 3.91 14.27 23.65
C PRO A 140 4.89 13.47 22.80
N GLN A 141 5.95 13.02 23.46
CA GLN A 141 7.02 12.26 22.88
C GLN A 141 6.36 11.03 22.25
N THR A 142 6.16 11.06 20.94
CA THR A 142 6.11 9.83 20.15
C THR A 142 7.46 9.20 20.41
N VAL A 143 7.47 8.30 21.41
CA VAL A 143 8.54 7.40 21.75
C VAL A 143 9.18 7.02 20.42
N ALA A 144 10.48 7.28 20.28
CA ALA A 144 11.23 6.88 19.11
C ALA A 144 10.78 5.46 18.75
N LEU A 145 10.14 5.32 17.60
CA LEU A 145 9.60 4.04 17.12
C LEU A 145 10.78 3.08 17.16
N LYS A 146 10.80 2.23 18.19
CA LYS A 146 11.61 1.04 18.22
C LYS A 146 11.33 0.37 16.88
N PRO A 147 12.34 0.08 16.04
CA PRO A 147 12.11 -0.45 14.70
C PRO A 147 11.18 -1.64 14.87
N THR A 148 9.98 -1.51 14.32
CA THR A 148 8.95 -2.51 14.50
C THR A 148 9.53 -3.79 13.89
N PRO A 149 9.73 -4.86 14.66
CA PRO A 149 10.22 -6.09 14.06
C PRO A 149 9.18 -6.47 13.01
N ALA A 150 9.65 -6.60 11.77
CA ALA A 150 8.80 -7.04 10.67
C ALA A 150 8.07 -8.32 11.12
N VAL A 151 6.84 -8.48 10.67
CA VAL A 151 5.98 -9.63 10.99
C VAL A 151 6.67 -10.97 10.65
N SER A 152 7.64 -10.93 9.73
CA SER A 152 8.51 -12.02 9.32
C SER A 152 9.60 -12.40 10.32
N THR A 153 9.95 -11.54 11.29
CA THR A 153 10.98 -11.80 12.31
C THR A 153 10.43 -12.23 13.66
N VAL A 154 9.09 -12.24 13.82
CA VAL A 154 8.42 -12.74 15.02
C VAL A 154 8.15 -14.24 14.88
N GLU A 155 8.48 -15.02 15.90
CA GLU A 155 8.17 -16.45 15.94
C GLU A 155 6.67 -16.69 15.70
N PRO A 156 6.28 -17.70 14.89
CA PRO A 156 4.91 -17.89 14.44
C PRO A 156 3.93 -18.13 15.61
N ASP A 157 4.34 -18.90 16.62
CA ASP A 157 3.52 -19.17 17.80
C ASP A 157 3.32 -17.92 18.67
N LYS A 158 4.38 -17.10 18.80
CA LYS A 158 4.31 -15.82 19.50
C LYS A 158 3.40 -14.84 18.78
N LEU A 159 3.45 -14.81 17.46
CA LEU A 159 2.60 -13.97 16.62
C LEU A 159 1.13 -14.38 16.72
N LYS A 160 0.84 -15.68 16.73
CA LYS A 160 -0.51 -16.20 17.00
C LYS A 160 -1.05 -15.72 18.33
N ARG A 161 -0.26 -15.86 19.40
CA ARG A 161 -0.64 -15.43 20.76
C ARG A 161 -0.90 -13.93 20.83
N LEU A 162 -0.07 -13.11 20.18
CA LEU A 162 -0.27 -11.65 20.12
C LEU A 162 -1.56 -11.27 19.37
N ALA A 163 -1.84 -11.93 18.25
CA ALA A 163 -3.08 -11.72 17.49
C ALA A 163 -4.33 -12.09 18.30
N GLU A 164 -4.29 -13.20 19.06
CA GLU A 164 -5.36 -13.61 19.98
C GLU A 164 -5.56 -12.60 21.12
N ILE A 165 -4.47 -12.15 21.76
CA ILE A 165 -4.51 -11.13 22.82
C ILE A 165 -5.15 -9.85 22.29
N ARG A 166 -4.75 -9.39 21.09
CA ARG A 166 -5.31 -8.19 20.46
C ARG A 166 -6.79 -8.35 20.16
N PHE A 167 -7.19 -9.50 19.62
CA PHE A 167 -8.59 -9.80 19.33
C PHE A 167 -9.44 -9.80 20.61
N ASN A 168 -8.97 -10.44 21.68
CA ASN A 168 -9.65 -10.45 22.97
C ASN A 168 -9.73 -9.06 23.59
N ALA A 169 -8.67 -8.25 23.50
CA ALA A 169 -8.68 -6.86 23.96
C ALA A 169 -9.71 -6.02 23.18
N LEU A 170 -9.82 -6.21 21.87
CA LEU A 170 -10.84 -5.54 21.05
C LEU A 170 -12.25 -5.97 21.43
N GLN A 171 -12.48 -7.25 21.75
CA GLN A 171 -13.78 -7.70 22.25
C GLN A 171 -14.13 -7.11 23.62
N MET A 172 -13.19 -7.15 24.58
CA MET A 172 -13.40 -6.64 25.94
C MET A 172 -13.66 -5.13 25.96
N ASN A 173 -13.04 -4.38 25.06
CA ASN A 173 -13.25 -2.94 24.93
C ASN A 173 -14.52 -2.57 24.15
N GLY A 174 -15.41 -3.52 23.83
CA GLY A 174 -16.64 -3.26 23.05
C GLY A 174 -16.40 -3.00 21.55
N HIS A 175 -15.18 -3.17 21.07
CA HIS A 175 -14.77 -2.97 19.68
C HIS A 175 -14.80 -4.27 18.86
N GLY A 176 -15.48 -5.33 19.34
CA GLY A 176 -15.54 -6.65 18.70
C GLY A 176 -16.22 -6.67 17.32
N HIS A 177 -16.95 -5.62 16.95
CA HIS A 177 -17.61 -5.49 15.64
C HIS A 177 -16.84 -4.63 14.64
N THR A 178 -15.69 -4.08 15.03
CA THR A 178 -14.83 -3.30 14.13
C THR A 178 -14.31 -4.16 12.98
N GLN A 179 -13.98 -3.50 11.86
CA GLN A 179 -13.37 -4.19 10.72
C GLN A 179 -12.03 -4.85 11.10
N GLU A 180 -11.26 -4.24 12.00
CA GLU A 180 -10.00 -4.80 12.54
C GLU A 180 -10.26 -6.11 13.29
N ALA A 181 -11.24 -6.15 14.19
CA ALA A 181 -11.59 -7.37 14.93
C ALA A 181 -12.08 -8.51 14.01
N LYS A 182 -12.88 -8.17 12.99
CA LYS A 182 -13.36 -9.16 12.00
C LYS A 182 -12.22 -9.72 11.15
N LYS A 183 -11.30 -8.87 10.70
CA LYS A 183 -10.12 -9.28 9.93
C LYS A 183 -9.17 -10.14 10.77
N LEU A 184 -8.92 -9.76 12.03
CA LEU A 184 -8.11 -10.56 12.96
C LEU A 184 -8.73 -11.94 13.23
N LYS A 185 -10.05 -11.99 13.48
CA LYS A 185 -10.76 -13.26 13.65
C LYS A 185 -10.65 -14.15 12.40
N CYS A 186 -10.91 -13.57 11.24
CA CYS A 186 -10.81 -14.28 9.95
C CYS A 186 -9.40 -14.84 9.72
N ALA A 187 -8.35 -14.06 10.02
CA ALA A 187 -6.96 -14.50 9.91
C ALA A 187 -6.64 -15.66 10.86
N LEU A 188 -7.12 -15.60 12.12
CA LEU A 188 -6.92 -16.66 13.11
C LEU A 188 -7.66 -17.95 12.74
N ASP A 189 -8.91 -17.84 12.30
CA ASP A 189 -9.74 -18.98 11.87
C ASP A 189 -9.16 -19.63 10.59
N ALA A 190 -8.70 -18.82 9.63
CA ALA A 190 -8.05 -19.30 8.42
C ALA A 190 -6.71 -20.00 8.72
N HIS A 191 -5.91 -19.45 9.64
CA HIS A 191 -4.67 -20.09 10.10
C HIS A 191 -4.94 -21.44 10.76
N ALA A 192 -5.96 -21.53 11.62
CA ALA A 192 -6.33 -22.78 12.31
C ALA A 192 -6.87 -23.86 11.35
N THR A 193 -7.58 -23.46 10.29
CA THR A 193 -8.21 -24.39 9.33
C THR A 193 -7.28 -24.83 8.21
N THR A 194 -6.44 -23.92 7.70
CA THR A 194 -5.56 -24.19 6.55
C THR A 194 -4.12 -24.48 6.92
N GLY A 195 -3.69 -24.16 8.14
CA GLY A 195 -2.29 -24.22 8.56
C GLY A 195 -1.39 -23.18 7.88
N ALA A 196 -1.95 -22.27 7.07
CA ALA A 196 -1.19 -21.26 6.35
C ALA A 196 -0.53 -20.27 7.32
N PRO A 197 0.67 -19.74 7.02
CA PRO A 197 1.39 -18.84 7.92
C PRO A 197 0.58 -17.57 8.20
N LEU A 198 0.35 -17.31 9.50
CA LEU A 198 -0.52 -16.22 9.96
C LEU A 198 -0.02 -14.83 9.53
N SER A 199 1.30 -14.65 9.40
CA SER A 199 1.89 -13.42 8.87
C SER A 199 1.41 -13.07 7.46
N ARG A 200 1.24 -14.08 6.61
CA ARG A 200 0.74 -13.93 5.24
C ARG A 200 -0.75 -13.58 5.22
N LEU A 201 -1.55 -14.23 6.08
CA LEU A 201 -2.98 -13.97 6.20
C LEU A 201 -3.27 -12.57 6.73
N LEU A 202 -2.49 -12.10 7.71
CA LEU A 202 -2.60 -10.73 8.22
C LEU A 202 -2.23 -9.68 7.17
N ALA A 203 -1.20 -9.94 6.35
CA ALA A 203 -0.83 -9.06 5.25
C ALA A 203 -1.90 -9.01 4.15
N GLN A 204 -2.46 -10.17 3.76
CA GLN A 204 -3.53 -10.26 2.75
C GLN A 204 -4.81 -9.56 3.17
N LEU A 205 -5.14 -9.58 4.47
CA LEU A 205 -6.30 -8.90 5.02
C LEU A 205 -6.04 -7.42 5.35
N GLU A 206 -4.84 -6.91 5.02
CA GLU A 206 -4.40 -5.55 5.35
C GLU A 206 -4.62 -5.22 6.83
N VAL A 207 -4.29 -6.16 7.71
CA VAL A 207 -4.30 -5.90 9.15
C VAL A 207 -3.05 -5.10 9.48
N ASP A 208 -3.22 -4.01 10.22
CA ASP A 208 -2.09 -3.22 10.71
C ASP A 208 -1.34 -4.03 11.77
N THR A 209 -0.35 -4.78 11.31
CA THR A 209 0.47 -5.67 12.12
C THR A 209 1.32 -4.93 13.14
N SER A 210 1.54 -3.62 12.94
CA SER A 210 2.19 -2.76 13.92
C SER A 210 1.39 -2.77 15.23
N LYS A 211 0.06 -2.77 15.17
CA LYS A 211 -0.82 -2.80 16.36
C LYS A 211 -0.89 -4.17 17.05
N VAL A 212 -0.47 -5.24 16.36
CA VAL A 212 -0.42 -6.60 16.89
C VAL A 212 0.94 -6.87 17.55
N VAL A 213 2.02 -6.31 17.00
CA VAL A 213 3.37 -6.49 17.53
C VAL A 213 3.63 -5.58 18.74
N HIS A 214 2.93 -4.44 18.85
CA HIS A 214 3.05 -3.48 19.95
C HIS A 214 2.11 -3.74 21.15
N THR A 215 1.37 -4.86 21.22
CA THR A 215 0.49 -5.18 22.37
C THR A 215 1.24 -5.61 23.65
N THR A 216 2.43 -5.08 23.90
CA THR A 216 3.17 -5.22 25.17
C THR A 216 3.54 -3.87 25.73
#